data_AF-A0A847LXQ1-F1
#
_entry.id   AF-A0A847LXQ1-F1
#
_cell.length_a   1.000
_cell.length_b   1.000
_cell.length_c   1.000
_cell.angle_alpha   90.00
_cell.angle_beta   90.00
_cell.angle_gamma   90.00
#
_symmetry.space_group_name_H-M   'P 1'
#
loop_
_entity.id
_entity.type
_entity.pdbx_description
1 polymer ?
#
loop_
_entity_poly.entity_id
_entity_poly.type
_entity_poly.pdbx_seq_one_letter_code
_entity_poly.pdbx_strand_id
1 'polypeptide(L)'
;MAQITGSLDVLSTRTGFNNAVRHIKKTLSIIDTLSTNMNLADILEEEGEALTNEQRPVLLRMLLVDKLGYKTASVNLNDVIEDITVLADEFERWKAVDLIVTYYHPDMGVLIANPKRKESLASLGALKKHELLVVFAGKMGKPADELCEKAANIALALFQGSKVKVSEDLYKGEFSVKLKKTTKKSETKQPAEKLAKTKKTAKTKKTEAPIKAAPAANQTPVQKTGMRMTPMYSVVVQNELFHNGNVEAWKRIIESYKAKYPDLEVYIYYEGERIININSLFKWGKVKHGSTIQFAVAGKDIKDVAKLQRYLMQGASPQFEAFLKGPVSTVLKLF
;
A
#
# COMPACT_ATOMS: atom_id res chain seq x y z
N MET A 1 24.17 -3.15 23.45
CA MET A 1 22.97 -3.63 24.16
C MET A 1 21.99 -2.47 24.29
N ALA A 2 21.23 -2.16 23.24
CA ALA A 2 20.15 -1.17 23.34
C ALA A 2 18.94 -1.88 23.95
N GLN A 3 18.58 -1.48 25.18
CA GLN A 3 17.42 -2.00 25.89
C GLN A 3 16.16 -1.78 25.05
N ILE A 4 15.46 -2.88 24.76
CA ILE A 4 14.06 -2.85 24.34
C ILE A 4 13.24 -2.56 25.59
N THR A 5 13.25 -1.31 26.06
CA THR A 5 12.18 -0.78 26.90
C THR A 5 11.02 -0.44 25.97
N GLY A 6 10.39 -1.49 25.43
CA GLY A 6 9.10 -1.40 24.77
C GLY A 6 8.09 -0.89 25.78
N SER A 7 7.63 0.34 25.59
CA SER A 7 6.65 1.04 26.41
C SER A 7 5.45 0.15 26.76
N LEU A 8 5.39 -0.32 28.01
CA LEU A 8 4.19 -0.91 28.61
C LEU A 8 3.06 0.13 28.79
N ASP A 9 3.32 1.43 28.55
CA ASP A 9 2.28 2.47 28.57
C ASP A 9 1.23 2.26 27.49
N VAL A 10 1.56 1.55 26.39
CA VAL A 10 0.54 1.15 25.43
C VAL A 10 -0.53 0.28 26.09
N LEU A 11 -0.20 -0.50 27.12
CA LEU A 11 -1.16 -1.32 27.87
C LEU A 11 -1.87 -0.55 28.98
N SER A 12 -1.38 0.64 29.37
CA SER A 12 -1.97 1.45 30.44
C SER A 12 -3.25 2.19 30.01
N THR A 13 -3.49 2.30 28.69
CA THR A 13 -4.73 2.87 28.14
C THR A 13 -5.63 1.79 27.55
N ARG A 14 -6.96 1.97 27.66
CA ARG A 14 -7.94 1.05 27.06
C ARG A 14 -7.72 0.89 25.54
N THR A 15 -7.39 1.98 24.86
CA THR A 15 -7.16 1.98 23.40
C THR A 15 -5.93 1.17 23.04
N GLY A 16 -4.79 1.42 23.71
CA GLY A 16 -3.57 0.69 23.41
C GLY A 16 -3.63 -0.79 23.82
N PHE A 17 -4.29 -1.12 24.94
CA PHE A 17 -4.57 -2.51 25.34
C PHE A 17 -5.39 -3.24 24.27
N ASN A 18 -6.49 -2.64 23.79
CA ASN A 18 -7.31 -3.24 22.74
C ASN A 18 -6.54 -3.43 21.42
N ASN A 19 -5.67 -2.48 21.06
CA ASN A 19 -4.81 -2.59 19.88
C ASN A 19 -3.81 -3.75 20.01
N ALA A 20 -3.19 -3.90 21.18
CA ALA A 20 -2.27 -5.01 21.47
C ALA A 20 -2.98 -6.37 21.41
N VAL A 21 -4.16 -6.49 22.03
CA VAL A 21 -4.97 -7.72 21.98
C VAL A 21 -5.38 -8.05 20.53
N ARG A 22 -5.79 -7.06 19.74
CA ARG A 22 -6.13 -7.27 18.32
C ARG A 22 -4.93 -7.75 17.52
N HIS A 23 -3.76 -7.15 17.74
CA HIS A 23 -2.51 -7.58 17.12
C HIS A 23 -2.19 -9.05 17.46
N ILE A 24 -2.20 -9.41 18.75
CA ILE A 24 -1.93 -10.78 19.22
C ILE A 24 -2.91 -11.78 18.58
N LYS A 25 -4.22 -11.50 18.62
CA LYS A 25 -5.24 -12.38 18.02
C LYS A 25 -4.99 -12.57 16.51
N LYS A 26 -4.58 -11.51 15.81
CA LYS A 26 -4.28 -11.60 14.38
C LYS A 26 -3.00 -12.40 14.11
N THR A 27 -1.95 -12.19 14.90
CA THR A 27 -0.73 -13.00 14.82
C THR A 27 -1.03 -14.48 15.03
N LEU A 28 -1.87 -14.83 16.02
CA LEU A 28 -2.29 -16.21 16.26
C LEU A 28 -3.07 -16.79 15.06
N SER A 29 -4.02 -16.04 14.50
CA SER A 29 -4.75 -16.44 13.29
C SER A 29 -3.81 -16.70 12.11
N ILE A 30 -2.80 -15.86 11.90
CA ILE A 30 -1.81 -16.03 10.83
C ILE A 30 -0.95 -17.27 11.09
N ILE A 31 -0.57 -17.51 12.35
CA ILE A 31 0.19 -18.68 12.77
C ILE A 31 -0.56 -19.98 12.44
N ASP A 32 -1.87 -20.02 12.69
CA ASP A 32 -2.70 -21.19 12.40
C ASP A 32 -2.72 -21.48 10.89
N THR A 33 -2.83 -20.45 10.04
CA THR A 33 -2.76 -20.58 8.58
C THR A 33 -1.36 -20.99 8.09
N LEU A 34 -0.29 -20.47 8.69
CA LEU A 34 1.11 -20.72 8.29
C LEU A 34 1.52 -22.20 8.38
N SER A 35 0.77 -23.01 9.15
CA SER A 35 0.96 -24.46 9.24
C SER A 35 0.79 -25.22 7.91
N THR A 36 0.22 -24.58 6.88
CA THR A 36 -0.16 -25.22 5.60
C THR A 36 0.88 -25.11 4.46
N ASN A 37 2.17 -24.89 4.77
CA ASN A 37 3.24 -24.73 3.76
C ASN A 37 2.90 -23.63 2.74
N MET A 38 2.33 -22.53 3.24
CA MET A 38 1.97 -21.32 2.50
C MET A 38 2.95 -20.20 2.85
N ASN A 39 3.33 -19.39 1.86
CA ASN A 39 4.23 -18.26 2.07
C ASN A 39 3.53 -17.16 2.88
N LEU A 40 4.25 -16.56 3.83
CA LEU A 40 3.67 -15.54 4.72
C LEU A 40 3.18 -14.30 3.96
N ALA A 41 3.88 -13.86 2.91
CA ALA A 41 3.43 -12.71 2.13
C ALA A 41 2.11 -13.00 1.41
N ASP A 42 1.91 -14.23 0.94
CA ASP A 42 0.64 -14.67 0.33
C ASP A 42 -0.51 -14.66 1.35
N ILE A 43 -0.27 -15.17 2.56
CA ILE A 43 -1.25 -15.14 3.66
C ILE A 43 -1.60 -13.70 4.03
N LEU A 44 -0.60 -12.81 4.10
CA LEU A 44 -0.80 -11.40 4.41
C LEU A 44 -1.54 -10.67 3.29
N GLU A 45 -1.38 -11.04 2.02
CA GLU A 45 -2.16 -10.47 0.93
C GLU A 45 -3.64 -10.91 0.99
N GLU A 46 -3.91 -12.18 1.30
CA GLU A 46 -5.27 -12.72 1.43
C GLU A 46 -6.00 -12.22 2.69
N GLU A 47 -5.32 -12.18 3.83
CA GLU A 47 -5.95 -11.96 5.14
C GLU A 47 -5.60 -10.61 5.81
N GLY A 48 -4.67 -9.84 5.24
CA GLY A 48 -3.91 -8.79 5.94
C GLY A 48 -4.36 -7.35 5.74
N GLU A 49 -5.65 -7.08 5.57
CA GLU A 49 -6.15 -5.72 5.36
C GLU A 49 -6.00 -4.76 6.58
N ALA A 50 -5.53 -5.23 7.74
CA ALA A 50 -5.61 -4.48 9.00
C ALA A 50 -4.29 -4.28 9.77
N LEU A 51 -3.13 -4.50 9.15
CA LEU A 51 -1.82 -4.28 9.81
C LEU A 51 -1.29 -2.87 9.54
N THR A 52 -0.99 -2.14 10.60
CA THR A 52 -0.32 -0.83 10.48
C THR A 52 1.14 -1.00 10.05
N ASN A 53 1.75 0.10 9.57
CA ASN A 53 3.16 0.10 9.17
C ASN A 53 4.11 -0.28 10.31
N GLU A 54 3.77 0.06 11.56
CA GLU A 54 4.57 -0.29 12.73
C GLU A 54 4.43 -1.78 13.10
N GLN A 55 3.26 -2.37 12.85
CA GLN A 55 2.98 -3.77 13.19
C GLN A 55 3.65 -4.75 12.21
N ARG A 56 3.79 -4.37 10.95
CA ARG A 56 4.32 -5.24 9.88
C ARG A 56 5.75 -5.75 10.18
N PRO A 57 6.76 -4.91 10.46
CA PRO A 57 8.11 -5.40 10.78
C PRO A 57 8.14 -6.29 12.02
N VAL A 58 7.36 -5.94 13.06
CA VAL A 58 7.30 -6.72 14.31
C VAL A 58 6.74 -8.10 14.05
N LEU A 59 5.64 -8.20 13.29
CA LEU A 59 5.04 -9.46 12.90
C LEU A 59 6.01 -10.33 12.08
N LEU A 60 6.66 -9.74 11.08
CA LEU A 60 7.60 -10.46 10.22
C LEU A 60 8.80 -10.98 11.01
N ARG A 61 9.38 -10.16 11.88
CA ARG A 61 10.49 -10.56 12.74
C ARG A 61 10.09 -11.73 13.64
N MET A 62 8.95 -11.58 14.33
CA MET A 62 8.44 -12.59 15.26
C MET A 62 8.16 -13.92 14.55
N LEU A 63 7.50 -13.88 13.38
CA LEU A 63 7.09 -15.10 12.68
C LEU A 63 8.24 -15.73 11.88
N LEU A 64 8.96 -14.95 11.08
CA LEU A 64 9.98 -15.50 10.19
C LEU A 64 11.27 -15.81 10.94
N VAL A 65 11.77 -14.86 11.74
CA VAL A 65 13.07 -15.02 12.39
C VAL A 65 12.93 -15.78 13.70
N ASP A 66 12.12 -15.27 14.62
CA ASP A 66 12.12 -15.79 15.99
C ASP A 66 11.41 -17.16 16.07
N LYS A 67 10.28 -17.33 15.36
CA LYS A 67 9.51 -18.60 15.36
C LYS A 67 10.02 -19.61 14.33
N LEU A 68 10.32 -19.18 13.10
CA LEU A 68 10.66 -20.09 11.99
C LEU A 68 12.16 -20.15 11.65
N GLY A 69 13.01 -19.33 12.29
CA GLY A 69 14.46 -19.39 12.12
C GLY A 69 14.98 -18.91 10.76
N TYR A 70 14.25 -18.07 10.05
CA TYR A 70 14.66 -17.54 8.75
C TYR A 70 15.96 -16.73 8.87
N LYS A 71 16.81 -16.83 7.86
CA LYS A 71 17.96 -15.96 7.66
C LYS A 71 17.51 -14.68 6.98
N THR A 72 18.17 -13.58 7.32
CA THR A 72 17.80 -12.24 6.83
C THR A 72 19.01 -11.54 6.26
N ALA A 73 18.83 -10.91 5.10
CA ALA A 73 19.79 -9.97 4.55
C ALA A 73 19.07 -8.65 4.27
N SER A 74 19.74 -7.52 4.44
CA SER A 74 19.16 -6.20 4.21
C SER A 74 20.17 -5.26 3.57
N VAL A 75 19.70 -4.35 2.72
CA VAL A 75 20.54 -3.32 2.10
C VAL A 75 19.74 -2.05 1.85
N ASN A 76 20.38 -0.90 1.97
CA ASN A 76 19.91 0.31 1.30
C ASN A 76 20.36 0.23 -0.16
N LEU A 77 19.41 0.16 -1.08
CA LEU A 77 19.68 -0.14 -2.49
C LEU A 77 20.65 0.88 -3.12
N ASN A 78 21.78 0.43 -3.66
CA ASN A 78 22.71 1.33 -4.37
C ASN A 78 22.34 1.48 -5.85
N ASP A 79 21.76 0.42 -6.40
CA ASP A 79 21.19 0.39 -7.74
C ASP A 79 19.88 -0.39 -7.74
N VAL A 80 19.10 -0.24 -8.80
CA VAL A 80 17.81 -0.91 -8.95
C VAL A 80 17.64 -1.40 -10.38
N ILE A 81 17.10 -2.61 -10.51
CA ILE A 81 16.64 -3.10 -11.82
C ILE A 81 15.38 -2.33 -12.25
N GLU A 82 15.25 -2.05 -13.54
CA GLU A 82 14.11 -1.29 -14.08
C GLU A 82 12.77 -2.02 -13.90
N ASP A 83 12.72 -3.31 -14.26
CA ASP A 83 11.55 -4.16 -14.09
C ASP A 83 11.87 -5.30 -13.13
N ILE A 84 11.42 -5.19 -11.88
CA ILE A 84 11.59 -6.25 -10.87
C ILE A 84 10.81 -7.51 -11.20
N THR A 85 9.76 -7.44 -12.04
CA THR A 85 8.88 -8.57 -12.30
C THR A 85 9.55 -9.68 -13.11
N VAL A 86 10.63 -9.36 -13.82
CA VAL A 86 11.47 -10.36 -14.51
C VAL A 86 12.21 -11.28 -13.55
N LEU A 87 12.42 -10.84 -12.31
CA LEU A 87 13.08 -11.65 -11.28
C LEU A 87 12.18 -12.77 -10.76
N ALA A 88 10.85 -12.63 -10.90
CA ALA A 88 9.91 -13.63 -10.42
C ALA A 88 10.13 -14.99 -11.10
N ASP A 89 10.42 -14.99 -12.40
CA ASP A 89 10.66 -16.21 -13.18
C ASP A 89 11.90 -16.96 -12.67
N GLU A 90 12.93 -16.23 -12.21
CA GLU A 90 14.12 -16.83 -11.60
C GLU A 90 13.84 -17.32 -10.18
N PHE A 91 13.18 -16.51 -9.34
CA PHE A 91 12.88 -16.88 -7.95
C PHE A 91 11.87 -18.04 -7.85
N GLU A 92 10.96 -18.18 -8.80
CA GLU A 92 10.04 -19.32 -8.88
C GLU A 92 10.78 -20.65 -9.01
N ARG A 93 11.93 -20.64 -9.70
CA ARG A 93 12.79 -21.83 -9.86
C ARG A 93 13.51 -22.21 -8.56
N TRP A 94 13.66 -21.28 -7.61
CA TRP A 94 14.35 -21.56 -6.36
C TRP A 94 13.47 -22.40 -5.44
N LYS A 95 13.68 -23.71 -5.42
CA LYS A 95 12.88 -24.66 -4.63
C LYS A 95 13.51 -25.02 -3.29
N ALA A 96 14.78 -24.67 -3.07
CA ALA A 96 15.52 -25.02 -1.85
C ALA A 96 15.14 -24.19 -0.61
N VAL A 97 14.56 -23.01 -0.83
CA VAL A 97 14.25 -22.03 0.22
C VAL A 97 12.89 -21.39 -0.04
N ASP A 98 12.17 -21.03 1.01
CA ASP A 98 11.10 -20.05 0.95
C ASP A 98 11.68 -18.63 0.99
N LEU A 99 11.05 -17.68 0.31
CA LEU A 99 11.50 -16.29 0.22
C LEU A 99 10.37 -15.31 0.56
N ILE A 100 10.67 -14.29 1.35
CA ILE A 100 9.82 -13.11 1.54
C ILE A 100 10.68 -11.87 1.35
N VAL A 101 10.18 -10.88 0.64
CA VAL A 101 10.85 -9.59 0.44
C VAL A 101 10.03 -8.49 1.10
N THR A 102 10.69 -7.58 1.80
CA THR A 102 10.09 -6.33 2.24
C THR A 102 10.82 -5.13 1.70
N TYR A 103 10.04 -4.14 1.29
CA TYR A 103 10.50 -2.87 0.78
C TYR A 103 9.92 -1.74 1.61
N TYR A 104 10.81 -0.91 2.15
CA TYR A 104 10.46 0.24 2.98
C TYR A 104 10.28 1.47 2.10
N HIS A 105 9.12 1.55 1.48
CA HIS A 105 8.75 2.69 0.65
C HIS A 105 8.53 3.94 1.53
N PRO A 106 9.05 5.12 1.18
CA PRO A 106 8.93 6.33 2.01
C PRO A 106 7.48 6.73 2.25
N ASP A 107 6.63 6.59 1.23
CA ASP A 107 5.22 6.99 1.30
C ASP A 107 4.25 5.89 1.69
N MET A 108 4.41 4.72 1.09
CA MET A 108 3.57 3.55 1.36
C MET A 108 4.10 2.68 2.50
N GLY A 109 5.14 3.08 3.23
CA GLY A 109 5.64 2.30 4.36
C GLY A 109 6.12 0.90 3.98
N VAL A 110 5.76 -0.12 4.76
CA VAL A 110 6.35 -1.46 4.62
C VAL A 110 5.52 -2.33 3.68
N LEU A 111 6.01 -2.46 2.46
CA LEU A 111 5.48 -3.36 1.45
C LEU A 111 6.10 -4.75 1.62
N ILE A 112 5.30 -5.80 1.42
CA ILE A 112 5.68 -7.20 1.64
C ILE A 112 5.26 -7.97 0.41
N ALA A 113 6.17 -8.76 -0.16
CA ALA A 113 5.90 -9.56 -1.35
C ALA A 113 6.51 -10.96 -1.25
N ASN A 114 5.83 -11.91 -1.89
CA ASN A 114 6.42 -13.19 -2.26
C ASN A 114 7.12 -13.00 -3.61
N PRO A 115 8.46 -13.01 -3.67
CA PRO A 115 9.19 -12.73 -4.91
C PRO A 115 9.00 -13.82 -5.96
N LYS A 116 8.48 -14.99 -5.59
CA LYS A 116 8.18 -16.08 -6.53
C LYS A 116 6.83 -15.92 -7.24
N ARG A 117 5.99 -14.95 -6.84
CA ARG A 117 4.76 -14.60 -7.55
C ARG A 117 4.93 -13.26 -8.24
N LYS A 118 4.83 -13.25 -9.57
CA LYS A 118 4.95 -12.03 -10.39
C LYS A 118 4.01 -10.91 -9.94
N GLU A 119 2.75 -11.23 -9.65
CA GLU A 119 1.76 -10.26 -9.19
C GLU A 119 2.08 -9.67 -7.81
N SER A 120 2.59 -10.51 -6.90
CA SER A 120 3.02 -10.10 -5.56
C SER A 120 4.26 -9.23 -5.63
N LEU A 121 5.23 -9.62 -6.46
CA LEU A 121 6.44 -8.83 -6.67
C LEU A 121 6.14 -7.47 -7.30
N ALA A 122 5.24 -7.42 -8.29
CA ALA A 122 4.76 -6.18 -8.89
C ALA A 122 4.08 -5.23 -7.87
N SER A 123 3.60 -5.75 -6.74
CA SER A 123 3.00 -4.91 -5.70
C SER A 123 4.01 -4.01 -4.98
N LEU A 124 5.31 -4.32 -5.04
CA LEU A 124 6.36 -3.45 -4.50
C LEU A 124 6.51 -2.14 -5.30
N GLY A 125 6.03 -2.10 -6.55
CA GLY A 125 6.20 -0.96 -7.44
C GLY A 125 7.64 -0.79 -7.92
N ALA A 126 7.97 0.41 -8.38
CA ALA A 126 9.33 0.76 -8.78
C ALA A 126 10.21 0.97 -7.55
N LEU A 127 11.31 0.23 -7.47
CA LEU A 127 12.31 0.40 -6.41
C LEU A 127 13.13 1.67 -6.66
N LYS A 128 13.59 2.30 -5.58
CA LYS A 128 14.46 3.48 -5.65
C LYS A 128 15.75 3.28 -4.86
N LYS A 129 16.80 4.00 -5.29
CA LYS A 129 18.09 4.02 -4.60
C LYS A 129 17.94 4.60 -3.18
N HIS A 130 18.79 4.12 -2.29
CA HIS A 130 18.88 4.44 -0.87
C HIS A 130 17.69 4.02 0.00
N GLU A 131 16.68 3.40 -0.60
CA GLU A 131 15.56 2.80 0.13
C GLU A 131 15.90 1.39 0.63
N LEU A 132 15.35 1.01 1.78
CA LEU A 132 15.70 -0.24 2.46
C LEU A 132 14.92 -1.41 1.86
N LEU A 133 15.65 -2.44 1.44
CA LEU A 133 15.12 -3.74 1.05
C LEU A 133 15.62 -4.82 2.02
N VAL A 134 14.73 -5.69 2.47
CA VAL A 134 15.06 -6.83 3.33
C VAL A 134 14.55 -8.11 2.69
N VAL A 135 15.40 -9.13 2.64
CA VAL A 135 15.04 -10.47 2.16
C VAL A 135 15.12 -11.45 3.32
N PHE A 136 14.05 -12.21 3.51
CA PHE A 136 13.97 -13.33 4.42
C PHE A 136 14.03 -14.62 3.61
N ALA A 137 14.92 -15.53 4.00
CA ALA A 137 15.06 -16.84 3.39
C ALA A 137 15.05 -17.94 4.46
N GLY A 138 14.24 -18.97 4.25
CA GLY A 138 14.08 -20.01 5.25
C GLY A 138 13.50 -21.30 4.68
N LYS A 139 13.17 -22.23 5.57
CA LYS A 139 12.65 -23.56 5.22
C LYS A 139 11.35 -23.89 5.94
N MET A 140 10.49 -22.87 6.12
CA MET A 140 9.17 -22.96 6.74
C MET A 140 9.13 -23.79 8.05
N GLY A 141 10.05 -23.51 8.98
CA GLY A 141 10.12 -24.16 10.28
C GLY A 141 11.13 -25.31 10.36
N LYS A 142 11.65 -25.79 9.23
CA LYS A 142 12.88 -26.61 9.23
C LYS A 142 14.10 -25.71 9.52
N PRO A 143 15.18 -26.25 10.13
CA PRO A 143 16.38 -25.48 10.40
C PRO A 143 16.93 -24.79 9.15
N ALA A 144 17.12 -23.47 9.22
CA ALA A 144 17.79 -22.72 8.17
C ALA A 144 19.30 -22.97 8.19
N ASP A 145 19.89 -23.09 7.02
CA ASP A 145 21.31 -23.36 6.81
C ASP A 145 21.98 -22.20 6.05
N GLU A 146 23.27 -22.35 5.74
CA GLU A 146 24.03 -21.37 4.95
C GLU A 146 23.42 -21.10 3.57
N LEU A 147 22.69 -22.07 3.00
CA LEU A 147 22.04 -21.89 1.70
C LEU A 147 20.94 -20.82 1.78
N CYS A 148 20.21 -20.74 2.90
CA CYS A 148 19.25 -19.66 3.14
C CYS A 148 19.92 -18.28 3.16
N GLU A 149 21.04 -18.14 3.86
CA GLU A 149 21.79 -16.88 3.92
C GLU A 149 22.35 -16.48 2.54
N LYS A 150 22.92 -17.45 1.80
CA LYS A 150 23.37 -17.25 0.42
C LYS A 150 22.22 -16.84 -0.49
N ALA A 151 21.05 -17.47 -0.37
CA ALA A 151 19.86 -17.11 -1.15
C ALA A 151 19.42 -15.67 -0.90
N ALA A 152 19.34 -15.23 0.37
CA ALA A 152 18.95 -13.87 0.71
C ALA A 152 19.91 -12.83 0.11
N ASN A 153 21.22 -13.09 0.18
CA ASN A 153 22.24 -12.19 -0.38
C ASN A 153 22.22 -12.16 -1.92
N ILE A 154 22.06 -13.32 -2.58
CA ILE A 154 21.94 -13.36 -4.05
C ILE A 154 20.67 -12.62 -4.50
N ALA A 155 19.55 -12.80 -3.80
CA ALA A 155 18.31 -12.09 -4.11
C ALA A 155 18.50 -10.56 -4.03
N LEU A 156 19.16 -10.05 -2.98
CA LEU A 156 19.49 -8.62 -2.88
C LEU A 156 20.36 -8.12 -4.03
N ALA A 157 21.32 -8.93 -4.49
CA ALA A 157 22.16 -8.56 -5.62
C ALA A 157 21.37 -8.51 -6.94
N LEU A 158 20.45 -9.47 -7.15
CA LEU A 158 19.54 -9.48 -8.30
C LEU A 158 18.61 -8.26 -8.32
N PHE A 159 18.05 -7.86 -7.17
CA PHE A 159 17.26 -6.62 -7.06
C PHE A 159 18.04 -5.36 -7.41
N GLN A 160 19.36 -5.36 -7.16
CA GLN A 160 20.27 -4.30 -7.55
C GLN A 160 20.81 -4.45 -8.99
N GLY A 161 20.24 -5.36 -9.79
CA GLY A 161 20.64 -5.57 -11.19
C GLY A 161 22.01 -6.22 -11.38
N SER A 162 22.62 -6.75 -10.31
CA SER A 162 23.94 -7.38 -10.39
C SER A 162 23.85 -8.74 -11.11
N LYS A 163 24.80 -9.00 -12.03
CA LYS A 163 24.96 -10.30 -12.66
C LYS A 163 25.67 -11.25 -11.70
N VAL A 164 24.91 -12.01 -10.93
CA VAL A 164 25.44 -12.98 -9.96
C VAL A 164 25.17 -14.41 -10.42
N LYS A 165 26.14 -15.30 -10.24
CA LYS A 165 25.95 -16.73 -10.49
C LYS A 165 25.04 -17.31 -9.39
N VAL A 166 23.86 -17.77 -9.79
CA VAL A 166 22.94 -18.47 -8.91
C VAL A 166 23.47 -19.89 -8.64
N SER A 167 23.41 -20.33 -7.38
CA SER A 167 23.82 -21.69 -7.02
C SER A 167 22.81 -22.72 -7.51
N GLU A 168 23.27 -23.78 -8.17
CA GLU A 168 22.41 -24.87 -8.66
C GLU A 168 21.63 -25.57 -7.54
N ASP A 169 22.15 -25.54 -6.31
CA ASP A 169 21.48 -26.11 -5.14
C ASP A 169 20.17 -25.39 -4.82
N LEU A 170 20.01 -24.11 -5.21
CA LEU A 170 18.78 -23.36 -4.99
C LEU A 170 17.60 -23.92 -5.80
N TYR A 171 17.87 -24.59 -6.92
CA TYR A 171 16.83 -25.15 -7.79
C TYR A 171 16.24 -26.47 -7.28
N LYS A 172 16.81 -27.06 -6.21
CA LYS A 172 16.40 -28.36 -5.66
C LYS A 172 15.68 -28.18 -4.33
N GLY A 173 14.45 -28.67 -4.23
CA GLY A 173 13.71 -28.68 -2.96
C GLY A 173 12.19 -28.68 -3.15
N GLU A 174 11.48 -28.30 -2.09
CA GLU A 174 10.02 -28.44 -1.98
C GLU A 174 9.28 -27.11 -1.79
N PHE A 175 9.98 -25.97 -1.74
CA PHE A 175 9.41 -24.65 -1.43
C PHE A 175 8.87 -23.92 -2.66
N SER A 176 8.15 -24.61 -3.53
CA SER A 176 7.48 -23.99 -4.69
C SER A 176 6.20 -23.24 -4.30
N VAL A 177 5.81 -22.24 -5.09
CA VAL A 177 4.55 -21.52 -4.90
C VAL A 177 3.37 -22.47 -5.07
N LYS A 178 2.53 -22.59 -4.04
CA LYS A 178 1.23 -23.26 -4.13
C LYS A 178 0.15 -22.23 -4.39
N LEU A 179 -0.22 -22.05 -5.66
CA LEU A 179 -1.39 -21.24 -6.01
C LEU A 179 -2.64 -21.93 -5.50
N LYS A 180 -3.34 -21.28 -4.56
CA LYS A 180 -4.67 -21.72 -4.12
C LYS A 180 -5.59 -21.60 -5.34
N LYS A 181 -6.14 -22.73 -5.82
CA LYS A 181 -7.17 -22.72 -6.86
C LYS A 181 -8.32 -21.85 -6.35
N THR A 182 -8.47 -20.65 -6.91
CA THR A 182 -9.64 -19.82 -6.68
C THR A 182 -10.84 -20.60 -7.20
N THR A 183 -11.56 -21.27 -6.30
CA THR A 183 -12.96 -21.61 -6.55
C THR A 183 -13.64 -20.30 -6.86
N LYS A 184 -13.89 -20.05 -8.15
CA LYS A 184 -14.85 -19.04 -8.60
C LYS A 184 -16.06 -19.23 -7.71
N LYS A 185 -16.33 -18.26 -6.83
CA LYS A 185 -17.63 -18.17 -6.16
C LYS A 185 -18.64 -18.15 -7.29
N SER A 186 -19.28 -19.29 -7.52
CA SER A 186 -20.46 -19.38 -8.36
C SER A 186 -21.42 -18.34 -7.82
N GLU A 187 -21.78 -17.39 -8.65
CA GLU A 187 -22.90 -16.49 -8.40
C GLU A 187 -24.09 -17.37 -8.03
N THR A 188 -24.40 -17.43 -6.74
CA THR A 188 -25.63 -18.02 -6.26
C THR A 188 -26.74 -17.09 -6.73
N LYS A 189 -27.37 -17.48 -7.84
CA LYS A 189 -28.64 -16.94 -8.29
C LYS A 189 -29.59 -16.91 -7.10
N GLN A 190 -29.97 -15.69 -6.69
CA GLN A 190 -31.09 -15.50 -5.78
C GLN A 190 -32.35 -16.08 -6.43
N PRO A 191 -33.11 -16.95 -5.74
CA PRO A 191 -34.44 -17.31 -6.18
C PRO A 191 -35.37 -16.10 -6.04
N ALA A 192 -36.05 -15.78 -7.12
CA ALA A 192 -37.12 -14.80 -7.15
C ALA A 192 -38.26 -15.23 -6.22
N GLU A 193 -38.60 -14.41 -5.23
CA GLU A 193 -39.80 -14.59 -4.42
C GLU A 193 -40.84 -13.50 -4.73
N LYS A 194 -42.08 -13.96 -4.78
CA LYS A 194 -43.23 -13.40 -5.48
C LYS A 194 -43.78 -12.13 -4.85
N LEU A 195 -44.35 -11.32 -5.74
CA LEU A 195 -45.34 -10.28 -5.50
C LEU A 195 -46.44 -10.70 -4.51
N ALA A 196 -46.64 -9.89 -3.47
CA ALA A 196 -47.96 -9.67 -2.87
C ALA A 196 -48.13 -8.19 -2.52
N LYS A 197 -49.17 -7.59 -3.12
CA LYS A 197 -49.58 -6.19 -2.93
C LYS A 197 -50.34 -6.04 -1.61
N THR A 198 -50.05 -5.00 -0.85
CA THR A 198 -51.04 -4.30 -0.04
C THR A 198 -50.70 -2.81 0.04
N LYS A 199 -51.58 -1.98 -0.55
CA LYS A 199 -51.61 -0.52 -0.42
C LYS A 199 -52.30 -0.16 0.90
N LYS A 200 -51.77 0.82 1.65
CA LYS A 200 -52.40 2.14 1.87
C LYS A 200 -51.63 3.05 2.86
N THR A 201 -51.27 4.25 2.36
CA THR A 201 -51.36 5.61 2.97
C THR A 201 -50.84 5.80 4.42
N ALA A 202 -49.93 6.72 4.79
CA ALA A 202 -49.97 8.18 4.62
C ALA A 202 -48.81 8.87 5.42
N LYS A 203 -48.37 10.04 4.93
CA LYS A 203 -47.81 11.23 5.64
C LYS A 203 -46.41 11.20 6.31
N THR A 204 -45.49 11.85 5.60
CA THR A 204 -44.61 12.99 6.02
C THR A 204 -44.11 13.06 7.47
N LYS A 205 -42.78 13.05 7.63
CA LYS A 205 -42.01 14.20 8.14
C LYS A 205 -40.50 14.01 7.92
N LYS A 206 -39.89 14.99 7.25
CA LYS A 206 -38.46 15.25 7.27
C LYS A 206 -38.08 15.74 8.67
N THR A 207 -37.00 15.21 9.21
CA THR A 207 -36.23 15.89 10.26
C THR A 207 -34.76 15.67 9.95
N GLU A 208 -34.13 16.73 9.47
CA GLU A 208 -32.67 16.86 9.38
C GLU A 208 -32.10 16.91 10.80
N ALA A 209 -31.10 16.06 11.06
CA ALA A 209 -30.24 16.20 12.24
C ALA A 209 -28.84 16.61 11.75
N PRO A 210 -28.25 17.69 12.31
CA PRO A 210 -27.00 18.25 11.81
C PRO A 210 -25.81 17.41 12.30
N ILE A 211 -25.02 16.90 11.36
CA ILE A 211 -23.73 16.27 11.66
C ILE A 211 -22.74 17.39 11.99
N LYS A 212 -22.49 17.59 13.29
CA LYS A 212 -21.37 18.40 13.78
C LYS A 212 -20.06 17.72 13.36
N ALA A 213 -19.26 18.43 12.57
CA ALA A 213 -17.88 18.07 12.28
C ALA A 213 -17.05 18.13 13.58
N ALA A 214 -16.50 16.99 13.99
CA ALA A 214 -15.45 16.92 14.99
C ALA A 214 -14.07 17.05 14.32
N PRO A 215 -13.07 17.68 14.95
CA PRO A 215 -11.76 17.89 14.35
C PRO A 215 -11.02 16.57 14.09
N ALA A 216 -10.39 16.47 12.93
CA ALA A 216 -9.57 15.33 12.53
C ALA A 216 -8.36 15.16 13.46
N ALA A 217 -8.41 14.14 14.32
CA ALA A 217 -7.21 13.58 14.93
C ALA A 217 -6.41 12.85 13.84
N ASN A 218 -5.10 13.08 13.81
CA ASN A 218 -4.15 12.35 12.96
C ASN A 218 -4.34 10.84 13.12
N GLN A 219 -5.03 10.21 12.17
CA GLN A 219 -5.09 8.77 12.05
C GLN A 219 -3.92 8.35 11.16
N THR A 220 -2.96 7.62 11.72
CA THR A 220 -1.96 6.89 10.96
C THR A 220 -2.72 5.93 10.03
N PRO A 221 -2.56 6.01 8.70
CA PRO A 221 -3.38 5.22 7.79
C PRO A 221 -3.08 3.73 7.97
N VAL A 222 -4.12 2.97 8.31
CA VAL A 222 -4.10 1.50 8.30
C VAL A 222 -3.98 1.06 6.84
N GLN A 223 -2.86 0.43 6.49
CA GLN A 223 -2.63 0.03 5.11
C GLN A 223 -3.10 -1.39 4.84
N LYS A 224 -3.80 -1.55 3.73
CA LYS A 224 -4.23 -2.85 3.21
C LYS A 224 -3.11 -3.43 2.33
N THR A 225 -2.70 -4.67 2.57
CA THR A 225 -1.72 -5.41 1.73
C THR A 225 -2.15 -5.46 0.27
N GLY A 226 -1.20 -5.33 -0.67
CA GLY A 226 -1.47 -5.26 -2.12
C GLY A 226 -1.67 -3.84 -2.69
N MET A 227 -1.38 -2.79 -1.92
CA MET A 227 -1.37 -1.41 -2.41
C MET A 227 -0.29 -1.21 -3.48
N ARG A 228 -0.70 -0.67 -4.64
CA ARG A 228 0.21 -0.22 -5.70
C ARG A 228 0.20 1.29 -5.75
N MET A 229 1.25 1.89 -6.30
CA MET A 229 1.30 3.31 -6.63
C MET A 229 1.53 3.47 -8.13
N THR A 230 0.77 4.39 -8.73
CA THR A 230 1.00 4.79 -10.12
C THR A 230 2.33 5.53 -10.30
N PRO A 231 2.85 5.62 -11.54
CA PRO A 231 3.91 6.57 -11.85
C PRO A 231 3.52 8.00 -11.45
N MET A 232 4.52 8.83 -11.18
CA MET A 232 4.30 10.24 -10.89
C MET A 232 3.94 11.00 -12.16
N TYR A 233 2.69 11.46 -12.26
CA TYR A 233 2.23 12.28 -13.37
C TYR A 233 2.56 13.75 -13.11
N SER A 234 3.31 14.34 -14.03
CA SER A 234 3.69 15.75 -14.01
C SER A 234 2.56 16.64 -14.52
N VAL A 235 2.19 17.64 -13.72
CA VAL A 235 1.26 18.71 -14.07
C VAL A 235 2.03 20.03 -14.06
N VAL A 236 2.13 20.65 -15.22
CA VAL A 236 2.80 21.95 -15.39
C VAL A 236 1.81 23.07 -15.07
N VAL A 237 2.23 24.03 -14.26
CA VAL A 237 1.45 25.22 -13.95
C VAL A 237 1.43 26.14 -15.17
N GLN A 238 0.24 26.35 -15.74
CA GLN A 238 0.04 27.16 -16.94
C GLN A 238 -0.32 28.61 -16.62
N ASN A 239 -0.83 28.88 -15.42
CA ASN A 239 -1.16 30.25 -15.01
C ASN A 239 0.10 31.09 -14.86
N GLU A 240 0.03 32.36 -15.26
CA GLU A 240 1.10 33.34 -15.00
C GLU A 240 1.31 33.53 -13.49
N LEU A 241 0.21 33.55 -12.74
CA LEU A 241 0.21 33.58 -11.28
C LEU A 241 -0.46 32.32 -10.73
N PHE A 242 0.30 31.49 -10.01
CA PHE A 242 -0.28 30.41 -9.22
C PHE A 242 -0.85 30.98 -7.93
N HIS A 243 -2.16 30.92 -7.75
CA HIS A 243 -2.83 31.54 -6.60
C HIS A 243 -3.68 30.55 -5.81
N ASN A 244 -4.21 30.99 -4.67
CA ASN A 244 -4.97 30.14 -3.76
C ASN A 244 -6.16 29.43 -4.45
N GLY A 245 -6.73 30.01 -5.50
CA GLY A 245 -7.81 29.40 -6.28
C GLY A 245 -7.41 28.10 -6.96
N ASN A 246 -6.18 27.99 -7.48
CA ASN A 246 -5.67 26.75 -8.05
C ASN A 246 -5.55 25.64 -6.98
N VAL A 247 -5.06 26.01 -5.79
CA VAL A 247 -4.92 25.08 -4.66
C VAL A 247 -6.30 24.60 -4.18
N GLU A 248 -7.28 25.51 -4.07
CA GLU A 248 -8.66 25.15 -3.72
C GLU A 248 -9.31 24.27 -4.78
N ALA A 249 -9.10 24.56 -6.07
CA ALA A 249 -9.59 23.73 -7.16
C ALA A 249 -9.05 22.30 -7.04
N TRP A 250 -7.74 22.14 -6.82
CA TRP A 250 -7.12 20.83 -6.61
C TRP A 250 -7.65 20.12 -5.37
N LYS A 251 -7.84 20.81 -4.25
CA LYS A 251 -8.49 20.21 -3.07
C LYS A 251 -9.85 19.61 -3.41
N ARG A 252 -10.71 20.37 -4.11
CA ARG A 252 -12.05 19.91 -4.48
C ARG A 252 -12.05 18.78 -5.49
N ILE A 253 -11.09 18.78 -6.43
CA ILE A 253 -10.88 17.66 -7.36
C ILE A 253 -10.48 16.39 -6.61
N ILE A 254 -9.48 16.49 -5.72
CA ILE A 254 -8.98 15.35 -4.94
C ILE A 254 -10.06 14.85 -3.97
N GLU A 255 -10.81 15.74 -3.34
CA GLU A 255 -11.94 15.40 -2.48
C GLU A 255 -13.03 14.64 -3.25
N SER A 256 -13.40 15.11 -4.45
CA SER A 256 -14.34 14.42 -5.33
C SER A 256 -13.86 13.01 -5.69
N TYR A 257 -12.57 12.86 -6.01
CA TYR A 257 -11.96 11.57 -6.33
C TYR A 257 -12.01 10.62 -5.13
N LYS A 258 -11.58 11.09 -3.94
CA LYS A 258 -11.61 10.31 -2.69
C LYS A 258 -13.03 9.94 -2.25
N ALA A 259 -14.02 10.80 -2.52
CA ALA A 259 -15.41 10.50 -2.19
C ALA A 259 -15.97 9.34 -3.02
N LYS A 260 -15.57 9.23 -4.31
CA LYS A 260 -15.95 8.08 -5.15
C LYS A 260 -15.08 6.85 -4.87
N TYR A 261 -13.80 7.04 -4.56
CA TYR A 261 -12.83 5.99 -4.34
C TYR A 261 -12.18 6.13 -2.94
N PRO A 262 -12.86 5.73 -1.85
CA PRO A 262 -12.38 5.94 -0.49
C PRO A 262 -11.07 5.21 -0.16
N ASP A 263 -10.77 4.12 -0.87
CA ASP A 263 -9.55 3.32 -0.70
C ASP A 263 -8.35 3.85 -1.52
N LEU A 264 -8.54 4.91 -2.33
CA LEU A 264 -7.48 5.51 -3.13
C LEU A 264 -6.98 6.81 -2.51
N GLU A 265 -5.66 6.93 -2.40
CA GLU A 265 -4.99 8.11 -1.89
C GLU A 265 -4.22 8.83 -3.01
N VAL A 266 -4.29 10.16 -3.02
CA VAL A 266 -3.55 11.00 -3.96
C VAL A 266 -2.37 11.63 -3.21
N TYR A 267 -1.16 11.31 -3.63
CA TYR A 267 0.09 11.91 -3.19
C TYR A 267 0.49 13.04 -4.12
N ILE A 268 1.08 14.09 -3.54
CA ILE A 268 1.51 15.31 -4.21
C ILE A 268 2.98 15.50 -3.92
N TYR A 269 3.77 15.80 -4.95
CA TYR A 269 5.20 16.04 -4.84
C TYR A 269 5.58 17.33 -5.55
N TYR A 270 6.58 18.03 -5.00
CA TYR A 270 7.18 19.21 -5.60
C TYR A 270 8.70 19.11 -5.43
N GLU A 271 9.45 19.22 -6.52
CA GLU A 271 10.92 19.09 -6.53
C GLU A 271 11.41 17.78 -5.87
N GLY A 272 10.64 16.70 -6.02
CA GLY A 272 10.95 15.39 -5.44
C GLY A 272 10.52 15.22 -3.97
N GLU A 273 10.08 16.28 -3.29
CA GLU A 273 9.61 16.23 -1.91
C GLU A 273 8.10 15.99 -1.83
N ARG A 274 7.66 15.14 -0.90
CA ARG A 274 6.24 14.91 -0.64
C ARG A 274 5.60 16.11 0.07
N ILE A 275 4.49 16.57 -0.50
CA ILE A 275 3.67 17.64 0.03
C ILE A 275 2.49 17.05 0.80
N ILE A 276 2.59 17.09 2.14
CA ILE A 276 1.53 16.60 3.04
C ILE A 276 0.37 17.61 3.10
N ASN A 277 0.70 18.91 3.20
CA ASN A 277 -0.28 19.98 3.22
C ASN A 277 -0.22 20.75 1.89
N ILE A 278 -1.21 20.53 1.03
CA ILE A 278 -1.27 21.16 -0.30
C ILE A 278 -1.26 22.71 -0.23
N ASN A 279 -1.73 23.30 0.87
CA ASN A 279 -1.63 24.76 1.08
C ASN A 279 -0.20 25.28 1.13
N SER A 280 0.77 24.41 1.47
CA SER A 280 2.19 24.80 1.49
C SER A 280 2.74 25.14 0.10
N LEU A 281 2.07 24.72 -0.99
CA LEU A 281 2.40 25.11 -2.35
C LEU A 281 2.14 26.59 -2.62
N PHE A 282 1.24 27.22 -1.85
CA PHE A 282 0.89 28.63 -2.01
C PHE A 282 1.85 29.59 -1.26
N LYS A 283 2.89 29.08 -0.58
CA LYS A 283 3.90 29.97 0.03
C LYS A 283 4.55 30.83 -1.06
N TRP A 284 4.60 32.15 -0.83
CA TRP A 284 5.03 33.15 -1.82
C TRP A 284 6.35 32.73 -2.48
N GLY A 285 6.33 32.59 -3.81
CA GLY A 285 7.51 32.27 -4.61
C GLY A 285 7.85 30.80 -4.77
N LYS A 286 7.16 29.88 -4.08
CA LYS A 286 7.43 28.43 -4.17
C LYS A 286 7.00 27.82 -5.51
N VAL A 287 5.85 28.24 -6.05
CA VAL A 287 5.32 27.72 -7.32
C VAL A 287 5.08 28.88 -8.27
N LYS A 288 5.56 28.76 -9.52
CA LYS A 288 5.47 29.78 -10.56
C LYS A 288 4.95 29.16 -11.86
N HIS A 289 4.67 30.01 -12.85
CA HIS A 289 4.45 29.55 -14.22
C HIS A 289 5.58 28.61 -14.67
N GLY A 290 5.22 27.48 -15.29
CA GLY A 290 6.17 26.45 -15.73
C GLY A 290 6.65 25.49 -14.64
N SER A 291 6.39 25.76 -13.35
CA SER A 291 6.68 24.81 -12.28
C SER A 291 5.93 23.50 -12.52
N THR A 292 6.57 22.38 -12.20
CA THR A 292 5.98 21.05 -12.33
C THR A 292 5.61 20.50 -10.95
N ILE A 293 4.32 20.20 -10.77
CA ILE A 293 3.81 19.47 -9.61
C ILE A 293 3.55 18.03 -10.03
N GLN A 294 4.01 17.07 -9.23
CA GLN A 294 3.86 15.66 -9.53
C GLN A 294 2.75 15.05 -8.66
N PHE A 295 1.94 14.18 -9.24
CA PHE A 295 0.87 13.48 -8.54
C PHE A 295 0.99 11.98 -8.75
N ALA A 296 0.75 11.21 -7.69
CA ALA A 296 0.63 9.76 -7.77
C ALA A 296 -0.62 9.31 -7.02
N VAL A 297 -1.32 8.33 -7.58
CA VAL A 297 -2.41 7.63 -6.89
C VAL A 297 -1.88 6.32 -6.34
N ALA A 298 -2.19 6.03 -5.07
CA ALA A 298 -1.89 4.76 -4.42
C ALA A 298 -3.17 4.11 -3.88
N GLY A 299 -3.24 2.79 -3.94
CA GLY A 299 -4.38 2.02 -3.44
C GLY A 299 -4.56 0.69 -4.16
N LYS A 300 -5.69 0.01 -3.87
CA LYS A 300 -6.14 -1.19 -4.59
C LYS A 300 -7.02 -0.79 -5.77
N ASP A 301 -6.97 -1.54 -6.88
CA ASP A 301 -7.85 -1.36 -8.05
C ASP A 301 -7.94 0.10 -8.55
N ILE A 302 -6.79 0.73 -8.79
CA ILE A 302 -6.66 2.12 -9.20
C ILE A 302 -7.46 2.38 -10.50
N LYS A 303 -8.37 3.37 -10.48
CA LYS A 303 -9.31 3.71 -11.56
C LYS A 303 -9.37 5.21 -11.84
N ASP A 304 -9.89 5.60 -12.99
CA ASP A 304 -10.15 7.00 -13.39
C ASP A 304 -8.92 7.95 -13.32
N VAL A 305 -7.70 7.41 -13.31
CA VAL A 305 -6.45 8.21 -13.19
C VAL A 305 -6.30 9.21 -14.33
N ALA A 306 -6.63 8.82 -15.56
CA ALA A 306 -6.57 9.72 -16.73
C ALA A 306 -7.55 10.91 -16.57
N LYS A 307 -8.73 10.67 -16.00
CA LYS A 307 -9.73 11.73 -15.73
C LYS A 307 -9.25 12.64 -14.60
N LEU A 308 -8.67 12.06 -13.55
CA LEU A 308 -8.03 12.82 -12.47
C LEU A 308 -6.89 13.70 -12.99
N GLN A 309 -5.98 13.14 -13.78
CA GLN A 309 -4.88 13.88 -14.39
C GLN A 309 -5.41 15.06 -15.22
N ARG A 310 -6.44 14.84 -16.05
CA ARG A 310 -7.07 15.91 -16.82
C ARG A 310 -7.60 17.02 -15.91
N TYR A 311 -8.33 16.71 -14.85
CA TYR A 311 -8.85 17.74 -13.94
C TYR A 311 -7.74 18.44 -13.16
N LEU A 312 -6.68 17.74 -12.75
CA LEU A 312 -5.51 18.36 -12.13
C LEU A 312 -4.82 19.34 -13.09
N MET A 313 -4.66 18.99 -14.37
CA MET A 313 -4.16 19.92 -15.39
C MET A 313 -5.05 21.15 -15.53
N GLN A 314 -6.38 20.96 -15.55
CA GLN A 314 -7.32 22.09 -15.63
C GLN A 314 -7.23 22.99 -14.37
N GLY A 315 -7.07 22.39 -13.18
CA GLY A 315 -6.85 23.11 -11.92
C GLY A 315 -5.54 23.91 -11.88
N ALA A 316 -4.55 23.56 -12.71
CA ALA A 316 -3.29 24.27 -12.88
C ALA A 316 -3.32 25.37 -13.97
N SER A 317 -4.48 25.55 -14.61
CA SER A 317 -4.70 26.43 -15.76
C SER A 317 -5.79 27.45 -15.45
N PRO A 318 -6.09 28.42 -16.33
CA PRO A 318 -7.15 29.40 -16.11
C PRO A 318 -8.54 28.76 -15.94
N GLN A 319 -8.69 27.48 -16.28
CA GLN A 319 -9.93 26.72 -16.11
C GLN A 319 -10.23 26.33 -14.65
N PHE A 320 -9.33 26.62 -13.70
CA PHE A 320 -9.49 26.25 -12.29
C PHE A 320 -10.81 26.76 -11.67
N GLU A 321 -11.32 27.91 -12.14
CA GLU A 321 -12.55 28.54 -11.64
C GLU A 321 -13.78 27.63 -11.78
N ALA A 322 -13.78 26.74 -12.78
CA ALA A 322 -14.87 25.78 -12.97
C ALA A 322 -15.06 24.86 -11.76
N PHE A 323 -13.99 24.58 -11.00
CA PHE A 323 -14.03 23.75 -9.80
C PHE A 323 -14.35 24.55 -8.53
N LEU A 324 -14.41 25.88 -8.60
CA LEU A 324 -14.75 26.73 -7.46
C LEU A 324 -16.25 27.05 -7.40
N LYS A 325 -17.02 26.74 -8.45
CA LYS A 325 -18.46 26.96 -8.49
C LYS A 325 -19.19 26.09 -7.45
N GLY A 326 -20.17 26.69 -6.78
CA GLY A 326 -21.00 26.03 -5.76
C GLY A 326 -20.44 26.09 -4.34
N PRO A 327 -21.23 25.68 -3.32
CA PRO A 327 -20.86 25.85 -1.91
C PRO A 327 -19.58 25.10 -1.55
N VAL A 328 -18.69 25.73 -0.78
CA VAL A 328 -17.40 25.15 -0.34
C VAL A 328 -17.59 23.87 0.46
N SER A 329 -18.72 23.71 1.16
CA SER A 329 -19.08 22.53 1.94
C SER A 329 -19.57 21.34 1.10
N THR A 330 -19.63 21.46 -0.23
CA THR A 330 -20.13 20.40 -1.11
C THR A 330 -19.01 19.78 -1.93
N VAL A 331 -18.96 18.45 -1.88
CA VAL A 331 -18.12 17.62 -2.74
C VAL A 331 -18.64 17.69 -4.16
N LEU A 332 -17.77 18.06 -5.10
CA LEU A 332 -18.11 18.11 -6.52
C LEU A 332 -18.43 16.70 -7.06
N LYS A 333 -19.37 16.58 -7.99
CA LYS A 333 -19.67 15.32 -8.69
C LYS A 333 -18.84 15.20 -9.97
N LEU A 334 -17.52 15.15 -9.84
CA LEU A 334 -16.62 15.06 -10.99
C LEU A 334 -16.41 13.61 -11.44
N PHE A 335 -16.37 12.68 -10.50
CA PHE A 335 -16.12 11.27 -10.77
C PHE A 335 -17.40 10.45 -10.70
#